data_AF-A0AA88LNT7-F1
#
_entry.id   AF-A0AA88LNT7-F1
#
_cell.length_a   1.000
_cell.length_b   1.000
_cell.length_c   1.000
_cell.angle_alpha   90.00
_cell.angle_beta   90.00
_cell.angle_gamma   90.00
#
_symmetry.space_group_name_H-M   'P 1'
#
loop_
_entity.id
_entity.type
_entity.pdbx_description
1 polymer ?
#
loop_
_entity_poly.entity_id
_entity_poly.type
_entity_poly.pdbx_seq_one_letter_code
_entity_poly.pdbx_strand_id
1 'polypeptide(L)'
;MDGKGEVLYRIVSWDSGYLDGLGQLQPAGPLYSISCHEGSIRHLHLPHCEICTDEVKLSAAHVTGGNVELIQPLKVTNTHVIIDIQGLSLYGLLKYFPFFREYPVTAQVILFYKKVCGNSRKSKLHMHLLPGNVPVEEVHKRHRSMTYIETSSNCELTSGKKYRPCCKDTDHEYVLQPTIEKFECDYGPNYHPTFEMFCKTEVDEVTVGLLDENDQEVWEPRLVLLAGYTLDGVPTHRKAHTHSHSLTHYGQFSRDANQPTMHALADHVDQYLSG
;
A
#
# COMPACT_ATOMS: atom_id res chain seq x y z
N MET A 1 -20.79 21.36 17.27
CA MET A 1 -21.71 20.79 16.26
C MET A 1 -20.83 20.12 15.24
N ASP A 2 -20.91 18.79 15.13
CA ASP A 2 -20.07 18.01 14.21
C ASP A 2 -20.52 18.29 12.77
N GLY A 3 -19.74 19.09 12.05
CA GLY A 3 -19.95 19.31 10.62
C GLY A 3 -19.73 18.00 9.88
N LYS A 4 -20.74 17.50 9.18
CA LYS A 4 -20.57 16.42 8.20
C LYS A 4 -19.87 17.01 6.98
N GLY A 5 -18.59 16.71 6.83
CA GLY A 5 -17.82 16.98 5.63
C GLY A 5 -17.39 15.67 4.98
N GLU A 6 -17.46 15.61 3.64
CA GLU A 6 -16.92 14.49 2.87
C GLU A 6 -15.53 14.86 2.37
N VAL A 7 -14.51 14.16 2.88
CA VAL A 7 -13.14 14.29 2.38
C VAL A 7 -12.93 13.32 1.23
N LEU A 8 -12.54 13.86 0.09
CA LEU A 8 -12.17 13.09 -1.08
C LEU A 8 -10.67 13.09 -1.25
N TYR A 9 -10.14 11.90 -1.53
CA TYR A 9 -8.74 11.76 -1.90
C TYR A 9 -8.49 10.89 -3.12
N ARG A 10 -7.33 11.10 -3.73
CA ARG A 10 -6.79 10.27 -4.80
C ARG A 10 -5.30 10.07 -4.57
N ILE A 11 -4.79 8.88 -4.83
CA ILE A 11 -3.36 8.64 -4.85
C ILE A 11 -2.81 9.08 -6.20
N VAL A 12 -1.76 9.89 -6.15
CA VAL A 12 -1.02 10.39 -7.30
C VAL A 12 0.46 10.04 -7.14
N SER A 13 1.21 10.11 -8.23
CA SER A 13 2.65 9.85 -8.22
C SER A 13 3.42 11.06 -7.71
N TRP A 14 4.53 10.80 -7.04
CA TRP A 14 5.57 11.81 -6.85
C TRP A 14 6.19 12.15 -8.21
N ASP A 15 6.11 13.41 -8.62
CA ASP A 15 6.91 13.91 -9.74
C ASP A 15 8.37 14.00 -9.29
N SER A 16 9.31 13.55 -10.13
CA SER A 16 10.74 13.69 -9.86
C SER A 16 11.13 15.15 -9.58
N GLY A 17 10.49 16.10 -10.26
CA GLY A 17 10.72 17.53 -10.05
C GLY A 17 10.32 18.03 -8.66
N TYR A 18 9.42 17.35 -7.94
CA TYR A 18 9.09 17.71 -6.55
C TYR A 18 10.21 17.33 -5.59
N LEU A 19 11.01 16.32 -5.94
CA LEU A 19 12.08 15.81 -5.11
C LEU A 19 13.41 16.54 -5.38
N ASP A 20 13.51 17.25 -6.51
CA ASP A 20 14.66 18.06 -6.86
C ASP A 20 14.92 19.13 -5.78
N GLY A 21 16.14 19.15 -5.25
CA GLY A 21 16.54 20.10 -4.22
C GLY A 21 16.14 19.74 -2.78
N LEU A 22 15.41 18.64 -2.56
CA LEU A 22 15.08 18.15 -1.20
C LEU A 22 16.21 17.31 -0.56
N GLY A 23 17.37 17.25 -1.20
CA GLY A 23 18.57 16.60 -0.67
C GLY A 23 18.40 15.08 -0.54
N GLN A 24 18.51 14.57 0.69
CA GLN A 24 18.45 13.13 1.00
C GLN A 24 17.04 12.65 1.39
N LEU A 25 16.02 13.51 1.26
CA LEU A 25 14.65 13.13 1.55
C LEU A 25 14.12 12.19 0.46
N GLN A 26 13.45 11.13 0.89
CA GLN A 26 12.81 10.15 0.01
C GLN A 26 11.33 10.02 0.38
N PRO A 27 10.44 9.67 -0.58
CA PRO A 27 9.08 9.30 -0.26
C PRO A 27 9.01 8.21 0.82
N ALA A 28 8.12 8.40 1.79
CA ALA A 28 7.79 7.44 2.85
C ALA A 28 6.35 6.91 2.70
N GLY A 29 5.74 7.12 1.54
CA GLY A 29 4.36 6.74 1.25
C GLY A 29 3.84 7.34 -0.06
N PRO A 30 2.58 7.02 -0.41
CA PRO A 30 1.89 7.64 -1.52
C PRO A 30 1.74 9.16 -1.36
N LEU A 31 1.58 9.87 -2.48
CA LEU A 31 1.18 11.27 -2.50
C LEU A 31 -0.35 11.34 -2.64
N TYR A 32 -1.02 12.08 -1.75
CA TYR A 32 -2.47 12.17 -1.68
C TYR A 32 -2.94 13.52 -2.19
N SER A 33 -3.76 13.53 -3.25
CA SER A 33 -4.53 14.69 -3.64
C SER A 33 -5.78 14.78 -2.76
N ILE A 34 -5.83 15.77 -1.88
CA ILE A 34 -6.91 15.97 -0.91
C ILE A 34 -7.82 17.08 -1.41
N SER A 35 -9.13 16.84 -1.36
CA SER A 35 -10.18 17.80 -1.68
C SER A 35 -11.37 17.60 -0.75
N CYS A 36 -12.22 18.63 -0.62
CA CYS A 36 -13.38 18.62 0.24
C CYS A 36 -14.49 19.41 -0.45
N HIS A 37 -15.71 18.88 -0.47
CA HIS A 37 -16.86 19.56 -1.07
C HIS A 37 -17.55 20.50 -0.07
N GLU A 38 -17.59 20.12 1.22
CA GLU A 38 -18.23 20.89 2.29
C GLU A 38 -17.40 20.78 3.59
N GLY A 39 -17.02 21.93 4.16
CA GLY A 39 -16.25 22.02 5.40
C GLY A 39 -14.75 22.24 5.19
N SER A 40 -14.06 22.50 6.30
CA SER A 40 -12.60 22.65 6.37
C SER A 40 -11.97 21.44 7.04
N ILE A 41 -10.83 20.99 6.52
CA ILE A 41 -10.00 19.98 7.17
C ILE A 41 -8.91 20.71 7.95
N ARG A 42 -8.73 20.34 9.22
CA ARG A 42 -7.68 20.90 10.06
C ARG A 42 -6.51 19.93 10.17
N HIS A 43 -6.79 18.66 10.44
CA HIS A 43 -5.75 17.65 10.59
C HIS A 43 -5.83 16.60 9.51
N LEU A 44 -4.66 16.22 8.97
CA LEU A 44 -4.50 15.02 8.15
C LEU A 44 -3.69 13.97 8.87
N HIS A 45 -4.08 12.70 8.73
CA HIS A 45 -3.34 11.57 9.26
C HIS A 45 -2.81 10.76 8.08
N LEU A 46 -1.53 10.94 7.78
CA LEU A 46 -0.88 10.30 6.64
C LEU A 46 -0.25 8.97 7.07
N PRO A 47 -0.58 7.83 6.43
CA PRO A 47 -0.07 6.52 6.84
C PRO A 47 1.42 6.34 6.52
N HIS A 48 2.16 5.72 7.43
CA HIS A 48 3.54 5.28 7.21
C HIS A 48 3.74 3.81 7.58
N CYS A 49 4.86 3.25 7.14
CA CYS A 49 5.28 1.88 7.42
C CYS A 49 6.58 1.79 8.23
N GLU A 50 7.15 2.92 8.66
CA GLU A 50 8.39 2.93 9.44
C GLU A 50 8.19 2.27 10.82
N ILE A 51 9.06 1.32 11.18
CA ILE A 51 9.05 0.62 12.48
C ILE A 51 9.86 1.39 13.53
N CYS A 52 11.01 1.94 13.13
CA CYS A 52 11.93 2.65 14.01
C CYS A 52 11.76 4.17 13.90
N THR A 53 10.60 4.72 14.30
CA THR A 53 10.30 6.16 14.17
C THR A 53 11.21 7.07 15.00
N ASP A 54 11.89 6.53 16.02
CA ASP A 54 12.90 7.27 16.80
C ASP A 54 14.20 7.50 16.00
N GLU A 55 14.48 6.67 15.00
CA GLU A 55 15.68 6.75 14.17
C GLU A 55 15.37 7.25 12.74
N VAL A 56 14.17 6.97 12.23
CA VAL A 56 13.67 7.46 10.95
C VAL A 56 12.79 8.69 11.16
N LYS A 57 13.34 9.87 10.87
CA LYS A 57 12.61 11.13 10.96
C LYS A 57 11.66 11.30 9.77
N LEU A 58 10.37 11.38 10.06
CA LEU A 58 9.32 11.69 9.10
C LEU A 58 9.01 13.19 9.07
N SER A 59 8.70 13.70 7.89
CA SER A 59 8.16 15.05 7.67
C SER A 59 7.08 14.98 6.59
N ALA A 60 6.08 15.83 6.67
CA ALA A 60 5.07 15.91 5.62
C ALA A 60 5.52 16.90 4.54
N ALA A 61 5.15 16.60 3.31
CA ALA A 61 5.28 17.47 2.16
C ALA A 61 3.91 18.00 1.78
N HIS A 62 3.83 19.30 1.56
CA HIS A 62 2.70 19.98 0.96
C HIS A 62 3.12 20.49 -0.41
N VAL A 63 2.54 19.95 -1.47
CA VAL A 63 2.94 20.28 -2.84
C VAL A 63 1.90 21.18 -3.48
N THR A 64 2.27 22.43 -3.76
CA THR A 64 1.37 23.44 -4.34
C THR A 64 2.09 24.27 -5.40
N GLY A 65 1.51 24.37 -6.60
CA GLY A 65 2.10 25.12 -7.71
C GLY A 65 3.48 24.62 -8.16
N GLY A 66 3.76 23.34 -7.96
CA GLY A 66 5.06 22.72 -8.28
C GLY A 66 6.14 22.87 -7.20
N ASN A 67 5.86 23.61 -6.13
CA ASN A 67 6.77 23.78 -5.00
C ASN A 67 6.43 22.80 -3.88
N VAL A 68 7.44 22.36 -3.12
CA VAL A 68 7.28 21.51 -1.94
C VAL A 68 7.60 22.30 -0.68
N GLU A 69 6.62 22.39 0.20
CA GLU A 69 6.77 22.92 1.56
C GLU A 69 6.85 21.75 2.56
N LEU A 70 7.84 21.79 3.46
CA LEU A 70 7.97 20.79 4.53
C LEU A 70 7.16 21.21 5.76
N ILE A 71 6.24 20.34 6.16
CA ILE A 71 5.41 20.52 7.35
C ILE A 71 5.96 19.61 8.45
N GLN A 72 6.20 20.22 9.62
CA GLN A 72 6.59 19.48 10.81
C GLN A 72 5.38 18.71 11.36
N PRO A 73 5.51 17.39 11.63
CA PRO A 73 4.47 16.63 12.29
C PRO A 73 4.04 17.21 13.64
N LEU A 74 2.73 17.22 13.89
CA LEU A 74 2.20 17.42 15.24
C LEU A 74 2.48 16.19 16.10
N LYS A 75 2.31 15.01 15.50
CA LYS A 75 2.54 13.72 16.16
C LYS A 75 2.89 12.66 15.12
N VAL A 76 3.86 11.82 15.45
CA VAL A 76 4.13 10.57 14.73
C VAL A 76 3.64 9.43 15.63
N THR A 77 2.81 8.55 15.10
CA THR A 77 2.32 7.35 15.80
C THR A 77 3.01 6.11 15.22
N ASN A 78 2.54 4.90 15.57
CA ASN A 78 3.09 3.68 14.97
C ASN A 78 2.59 3.44 13.54
N THR A 79 1.54 4.14 13.10
CA THR A 79 0.87 3.85 11.83
C THR A 79 0.65 5.09 10.96
N HIS A 80 0.55 6.28 11.57
CA HIS A 80 0.25 7.53 10.86
C HIS A 80 0.99 8.74 11.46
N VAL A 81 1.24 9.72 10.61
CA VAL A 81 1.73 11.07 10.95
C VAL A 81 0.54 12.03 10.94
N ILE A 82 0.33 12.74 12.03
CA ILE A 82 -0.70 13.77 12.17
C ILE A 82 -0.08 15.13 11.87
N ILE A 83 -0.70 15.89 10.96
CA ILE A 83 -0.26 17.23 10.56
C ILE A 83 -1.42 18.22 10.60
N ASP A 84 -1.10 19.49 10.86
CA ASP A 84 -2.02 20.62 10.65
C ASP A 84 -1.93 21.05 9.19
N ILE A 85 -3.08 21.30 8.56
CA ILE A 85 -3.16 21.82 7.19
C ILE A 85 -4.00 23.09 7.12
N GLN A 86 -3.57 24.01 6.26
CA GLN A 86 -4.27 25.28 6.03
C GLN A 86 -4.99 25.33 4.68
N GLY A 87 -4.89 24.27 3.88
CA GLY A 87 -5.44 24.22 2.53
C GLY A 87 -5.66 22.79 2.04
N LEU A 88 -6.34 22.68 0.91
CA LEU A 88 -6.56 21.42 0.22
C LEU A 88 -5.61 21.37 -0.96
N SER A 89 -4.76 20.34 -1.01
CA SER A 89 -3.71 20.22 -2.01
C SER A 89 -3.16 18.79 -2.03
N LEU A 90 -1.96 18.60 -2.56
CA LEU A 90 -1.22 17.35 -2.50
C LEU A 90 -0.44 17.26 -1.19
N TYR A 91 -0.61 16.15 -0.47
CA TYR A 91 0.08 15.86 0.79
C TYR A 91 0.71 14.47 0.77
N GLY A 92 1.95 14.37 1.23
CA GLY A 92 2.67 13.09 1.28
C GLY A 92 3.69 13.08 2.42
N LEU A 93 4.28 11.93 2.69
CA LEU A 93 5.34 11.80 3.68
C LEU A 93 6.70 11.65 3.01
N LEU A 94 7.69 12.33 3.59
CA LEU A 94 9.09 12.20 3.28
C LEU A 94 9.82 11.67 4.51
N LYS A 95 10.83 10.84 4.28
CA LYS A 95 11.76 10.37 5.30
C LYS A 95 13.18 10.82 4.98
N TYR A 96 13.92 11.13 6.04
CA TYR A 96 15.36 11.30 5.95
C TYR A 96 16.06 9.95 6.16
N PHE A 97 16.86 9.53 5.19
CA PHE A 97 17.61 8.29 5.28
C PHE A 97 19.11 8.58 5.45
N PRO A 98 19.69 8.41 6.65
CA PRO A 98 21.15 8.49 6.79
C PRO A 98 21.78 7.27 6.11
N PHE A 99 22.69 7.51 5.15
CA PHE A 99 23.33 6.54 4.24
C PHE A 99 23.99 5.27 4.86
N PHE A 100 23.94 5.06 6.18
CA PHE A 100 24.73 4.03 6.88
C PHE A 100 23.91 3.02 7.68
N ARG A 101 22.58 3.09 7.68
CA ARG A 101 21.75 2.14 8.45
C ARG A 101 20.57 1.63 7.66
N GLU A 102 20.41 0.32 7.67
CA GLU A 102 19.31 -0.40 7.05
C GLU A 102 18.21 -0.60 8.09
N TYR A 103 17.00 -0.12 7.79
CA TYR A 103 15.86 -0.25 8.68
C TYR A 103 14.74 -1.04 8.00
N PRO A 104 14.17 -2.03 8.69
CA PRO A 104 12.99 -2.69 8.20
C PRO A 104 11.81 -1.72 8.24
N VAL A 105 10.90 -1.91 7.29
CA VAL A 105 9.57 -1.31 7.28
C VAL A 105 8.54 -2.41 7.42
N THR A 106 7.38 -2.06 7.97
CA THR A 106 6.20 -2.90 7.85
C THR A 106 5.88 -3.03 6.37
N ALA A 107 5.88 -4.24 5.86
CA ALA A 107 5.62 -4.57 4.46
C ALA A 107 4.46 -5.55 4.37
N GLN A 108 4.08 -5.87 3.14
CA GLN A 108 3.02 -6.81 2.85
C GLN A 108 3.32 -7.63 1.60
N VAL A 109 2.93 -8.90 1.66
CA VAL A 109 2.88 -9.83 0.53
C VAL A 109 1.46 -9.88 -0.01
N ILE A 110 1.26 -9.39 -1.23
CA ILE A 110 -0.05 -9.41 -1.91
C ILE A 110 0.00 -10.42 -3.05
N LEU A 111 -1.01 -11.28 -3.11
CA LEU A 111 -1.10 -12.38 -4.07
C LEU A 111 -2.27 -12.19 -5.03
N PHE A 112 -2.01 -12.35 -6.32
CA PHE A 112 -3.04 -12.44 -7.36
C PHE A 112 -2.86 -13.71 -8.18
N TYR A 113 -3.96 -14.38 -8.49
CA TYR A 113 -3.96 -15.62 -9.22
C TYR A 113 -4.81 -15.56 -10.49
N LYS A 114 -4.37 -16.25 -11.52
CA LYS A 114 -5.10 -16.40 -12.76
C LYS A 114 -4.94 -17.80 -13.34
N LYS A 115 -6.07 -18.43 -13.67
CA LYS A 115 -6.12 -19.60 -14.56
C LYS A 115 -5.85 -19.14 -15.99
N VAL A 116 -4.90 -19.78 -16.67
CA VAL A 116 -4.58 -19.53 -18.07
C VAL A 116 -5.26 -20.62 -18.89
N CYS A 117 -6.45 -20.31 -19.40
CA CYS A 117 -7.23 -21.22 -20.23
C CYS A 117 -6.71 -21.25 -21.67
N GLY A 118 -6.35 -22.43 -22.16
CA GLY A 118 -5.86 -22.73 -23.52
C GLY A 118 -5.68 -24.24 -23.70
N ASN A 119 -4.96 -24.68 -24.75
CA ASN A 119 -4.73 -26.11 -25.01
C ASN A 119 -3.97 -26.84 -23.87
N SER A 120 -3.29 -26.09 -23.00
CA SER A 120 -2.67 -26.58 -21.77
C SER A 120 -3.25 -25.83 -20.57
N ARG A 121 -3.86 -26.54 -19.61
CA ARG A 121 -4.34 -25.96 -18.35
C ARG A 121 -3.14 -25.55 -17.51
N LYS A 122 -2.86 -24.24 -17.45
CA LYS A 122 -1.76 -23.64 -16.69
C LYS A 122 -2.33 -22.62 -15.72
N SER A 123 -1.57 -22.31 -14.68
CA SER A 123 -1.91 -21.21 -13.78
C SER A 123 -0.73 -20.29 -13.55
N LYS A 124 -1.05 -19.06 -13.16
CA LYS A 124 -0.09 -18.02 -12.87
C LYS A 124 -0.43 -17.36 -11.54
N LEU A 125 0.56 -17.24 -10.67
CA LEU A 125 0.49 -16.49 -9.42
C LEU A 125 1.45 -15.30 -9.49
N HIS A 126 0.94 -14.14 -9.14
CA HIS A 126 1.69 -12.90 -8.96
C HIS A 126 1.88 -12.66 -7.47
N MET A 127 3.11 -12.40 -7.07
CA MET A 127 3.47 -12.00 -5.71
C MET A 127 4.05 -10.59 -5.75
N HIS A 128 3.46 -9.69 -4.98
CA HIS A 128 3.92 -8.32 -4.81
C HIS A 128 4.50 -8.16 -3.41
N LEU A 129 5.73 -7.65 -3.33
CA LEU A 129 6.31 -7.13 -2.10
C LEU A 129 6.14 -5.62 -2.10
N LEU A 130 5.29 -5.10 -1.21
CA LEU A 130 4.98 -3.67 -1.15
C LEU A 130 5.09 -3.15 0.28
N PRO A 131 5.40 -1.86 0.50
CA PRO A 131 5.26 -1.24 1.80
C PRO A 131 3.85 -1.39 2.37
N GLY A 132 3.73 -1.54 3.69
CA GLY A 132 2.46 -1.79 4.37
C GLY A 132 1.47 -0.62 4.30
N ASN A 133 1.94 0.59 3.98
CA ASN A 133 1.11 1.77 3.77
C ASN A 133 0.70 1.98 2.30
N VAL A 134 0.96 1.01 1.41
CA VAL A 134 0.34 0.97 0.07
C VAL A 134 -1.06 0.37 0.17
N PRO A 135 -2.12 1.05 -0.27
CA PRO A 135 -3.47 0.50 -0.19
C PRO A 135 -3.66 -0.69 -1.15
N VAL A 136 -4.07 -1.85 -0.63
CA VAL A 136 -4.33 -3.08 -1.41
C VAL A 136 -5.32 -2.81 -2.55
N GLU A 137 -6.32 -1.96 -2.32
CA GLU A 137 -7.33 -1.59 -3.33
C GLU A 137 -6.71 -0.91 -4.57
N GLU A 138 -5.65 -0.11 -4.41
CA GLU A 138 -4.95 0.50 -5.55
C GLU A 138 -4.18 -0.56 -6.36
N VAL A 139 -3.61 -1.54 -5.68
CA VAL A 139 -2.94 -2.68 -6.33
C VAL A 139 -3.97 -3.53 -7.08
N HIS A 140 -5.09 -3.87 -6.44
CA HIS A 140 -6.16 -4.66 -7.03
C HIS A 140 -6.75 -4.00 -8.29
N LYS A 141 -6.89 -2.67 -8.31
CA LYS A 141 -7.32 -1.92 -9.51
C LYS A 141 -6.40 -2.12 -10.72
N ARG A 142 -5.09 -2.36 -10.52
CA ARG A 142 -4.13 -2.66 -11.59
C ARG A 142 -4.17 -4.11 -12.05
N HIS A 143 -4.68 -5.02 -11.22
CA HIS A 143 -4.70 -6.46 -11.46
C HIS A 143 -6.10 -7.05 -11.67
N ARG A 144 -7.09 -6.24 -12.12
CA ARG A 144 -8.50 -6.64 -12.33
C ARG A 144 -8.75 -7.90 -13.18
N SER A 145 -7.76 -8.35 -13.94
CA SER A 145 -7.86 -9.59 -14.74
C SER A 145 -7.44 -10.86 -13.98
N MET A 146 -7.07 -10.71 -12.71
CA MET A 146 -6.65 -11.75 -11.79
C MET A 146 -7.51 -11.71 -10.53
N THR A 147 -7.58 -12.84 -9.84
CA THR A 147 -8.28 -12.99 -8.56
C THR A 147 -7.32 -12.61 -7.44
N TYR A 148 -7.68 -11.62 -6.61
CA TYR A 148 -6.99 -11.35 -5.36
C TYR A 148 -7.16 -12.54 -4.39
N ILE A 149 -6.07 -13.00 -3.80
CA ILE A 149 -6.11 -14.04 -2.76
C ILE A 149 -6.00 -13.35 -1.40
N GLU A 150 -7.08 -13.41 -0.64
CA GLU A 150 -7.08 -12.96 0.74
C GLU A 150 -6.25 -13.91 1.61
N THR A 151 -5.22 -13.38 2.26
CA THR A 151 -4.33 -14.10 3.17
C THR A 151 -3.71 -13.12 4.16
N SER A 152 -3.10 -13.64 5.22
CA SER A 152 -2.27 -12.81 6.11
C SER A 152 -1.04 -12.32 5.34
N SER A 153 -0.97 -11.03 5.08
CA SER A 153 0.02 -10.42 4.18
C SER A 153 1.21 -9.78 4.89
N ASN A 154 1.04 -9.35 6.16
CA ASN A 154 2.03 -8.55 6.86
C ASN A 154 3.36 -9.28 7.06
N CYS A 155 4.46 -8.56 6.84
CA CYS A 155 5.84 -8.97 7.11
C CYS A 155 6.71 -7.73 7.37
N GLU A 156 7.99 -7.94 7.65
CA GLU A 156 8.97 -6.86 7.76
C GLU A 156 10.04 -7.04 6.68
N LEU A 157 10.25 -6.00 5.87
CA LEU A 157 11.23 -6.02 4.78
C LEU A 157 12.11 -4.77 4.85
N THR A 158 13.35 -4.93 4.44
CA THR A 158 14.34 -3.86 4.43
C THR A 158 14.57 -3.41 2.99
N SER A 159 14.33 -2.13 2.72
CA SER A 159 14.61 -1.54 1.41
C SER A 159 16.09 -1.75 1.08
N GLY A 160 16.41 -2.17 -0.13
CA GLY A 160 17.80 -2.51 -0.47
C GLY A 160 18.10 -4.00 -0.48
N LYS A 161 17.33 -4.81 0.26
CA LYS A 161 17.60 -6.24 0.43
C LYS A 161 16.95 -7.09 -0.63
N LYS A 162 17.54 -8.26 -0.86
CA LYS A 162 17.07 -9.27 -1.80
C LYS A 162 16.22 -10.31 -1.08
N TYR A 163 15.16 -10.73 -1.76
CA TYR A 163 14.22 -11.72 -1.28
C TYR A 163 13.95 -12.75 -2.36
N ARG A 164 13.48 -13.93 -1.96
CA ARG A 164 13.09 -15.01 -2.87
C ARG A 164 11.84 -15.74 -2.37
N PRO A 165 10.88 -16.07 -3.25
CA PRO A 165 9.77 -16.94 -2.88
C PRO A 165 10.29 -18.36 -2.54
N CYS A 166 9.63 -19.02 -1.61
CA CYS A 166 9.79 -20.45 -1.39
C CYS A 166 8.44 -21.17 -1.52
N CYS A 167 8.46 -22.35 -2.13
CA CYS A 167 7.28 -23.19 -2.26
C CYS A 167 7.60 -24.56 -1.67
N LYS A 168 6.71 -25.05 -0.79
CA LYS A 168 6.89 -26.36 -0.14
C LYS A 168 6.18 -27.50 -0.88
N ASP A 169 5.25 -27.18 -1.79
CA ASP A 169 4.63 -28.18 -2.66
C ASP A 169 5.55 -28.55 -3.82
N THR A 170 6.18 -29.73 -3.73
CA THR A 170 7.11 -30.26 -4.74
C THR A 170 6.43 -31.13 -5.80
N ASP A 171 5.15 -31.44 -5.63
CA ASP A 171 4.40 -32.32 -6.54
C ASP A 171 4.00 -31.63 -7.85
N HIS A 172 4.17 -30.31 -7.93
CA HIS A 172 3.82 -29.51 -9.09
C HIS A 172 5.05 -28.88 -9.74
N GLU A 173 5.16 -28.99 -11.05
CA GLU A 173 6.24 -28.36 -11.79
C GLU A 173 5.91 -26.87 -12.00
N TYR A 174 6.66 -26.00 -11.33
CA TYR A 174 6.52 -24.55 -11.41
C TYR A 174 7.82 -23.86 -11.86
N VAL A 175 7.68 -22.66 -12.41
CA VAL A 175 8.79 -21.77 -12.79
C VAL A 175 8.59 -20.43 -12.09
N LEU A 176 9.60 -19.98 -11.35
CA LEU A 176 9.65 -18.67 -10.70
C LEU A 176 10.48 -17.69 -11.54
N GLN A 177 9.97 -16.48 -11.75
CA GLN A 177 10.72 -15.39 -12.35
C GLN A 177 10.38 -14.02 -11.73
N PRO A 178 11.37 -13.18 -11.42
CA PRO A 178 12.75 -13.60 -11.17
C PRO A 178 12.82 -14.61 -10.00
N THR A 179 13.96 -15.28 -9.81
CA THR A 179 14.16 -16.18 -8.64
C THR A 179 14.51 -15.40 -7.38
N ILE A 180 15.12 -14.23 -7.53
CA ILE A 180 15.54 -13.32 -6.48
C ILE A 180 15.29 -11.90 -6.98
N GLU A 181 14.74 -11.03 -6.15
CA GLU A 181 14.54 -9.62 -6.48
C GLU A 181 14.77 -8.74 -5.26
N LYS A 182 15.12 -7.48 -5.51
CA LYS A 182 15.36 -6.46 -4.49
C LYS A 182 14.05 -5.75 -4.11
N PHE A 183 13.83 -5.53 -2.82
CA PHE A 183 12.71 -4.71 -2.33
C PHE A 183 13.12 -3.23 -2.28
N GLU A 184 12.39 -2.35 -2.97
CA GLU A 184 12.75 -0.93 -3.16
C GLU A 184 11.66 0.06 -2.68
N CYS A 185 10.79 -0.36 -1.75
CA CYS A 185 9.68 0.46 -1.23
C CYS A 185 8.86 1.21 -2.32
N ASP A 186 8.34 0.47 -3.31
CA ASP A 186 7.53 1.05 -4.38
C ASP A 186 6.13 1.48 -3.86
N TYR A 187 5.80 2.76 -4.00
CA TYR A 187 4.50 3.33 -3.62
C TYR A 187 3.54 3.51 -4.81
N GLY A 188 3.92 3.05 -6.02
CA GLY A 188 3.11 3.06 -7.22
C GLY A 188 3.56 4.09 -8.28
N PRO A 189 2.77 4.27 -9.35
CA PRO A 189 1.35 3.89 -9.47
C PRO A 189 1.11 2.57 -10.23
N ASN A 190 2.17 1.91 -10.68
CA ASN A 190 2.07 0.78 -11.62
C ASN A 190 2.00 -0.59 -10.92
N TYR A 191 2.51 -0.73 -9.69
CA TYR A 191 2.45 -1.93 -8.86
C TYR A 191 2.69 -3.23 -9.64
N HIS A 192 3.89 -3.36 -10.23
CA HIS A 192 4.28 -4.58 -10.95
C HIS A 192 4.49 -5.74 -9.98
N PRO A 193 4.25 -7.00 -10.41
CA PRO A 193 4.55 -8.17 -9.59
C PRO A 193 6.06 -8.23 -9.35
N THR A 194 6.44 -8.43 -8.09
CA THR A 194 7.85 -8.65 -7.72
C THR A 194 8.30 -10.03 -8.17
N PHE A 195 7.40 -11.02 -8.07
CA PHE A 195 7.63 -12.38 -8.56
C PHE A 195 6.42 -12.90 -9.32
N GLU A 196 6.69 -13.70 -10.33
CA GLU A 196 5.71 -14.46 -11.08
C GLU A 196 6.03 -15.94 -10.96
N MET A 197 5.04 -16.72 -10.56
CA MET A 197 5.10 -18.17 -10.55
C MET A 197 4.18 -18.72 -11.63
N PHE A 198 4.72 -19.55 -12.51
CA PHE A 198 3.98 -20.24 -13.55
C PHE A 198 3.92 -21.72 -13.22
N CYS A 199 2.73 -22.23 -12.93
CA CYS A 199 2.51 -23.66 -12.75
C CYS A 199 2.20 -24.27 -14.11
N LYS A 200 2.94 -25.34 -14.48
CA LYS A 200 2.78 -26.02 -15.77
C LYS A 200 1.47 -26.81 -15.87
N THR A 201 0.91 -27.17 -14.74
CA THR A 201 -0.44 -27.71 -14.58
C THR A 201 -1.29 -26.73 -13.76
N GLU A 202 -2.60 -26.81 -13.92
CA GLU A 202 -3.54 -26.13 -13.03
C GLU A 202 -3.42 -26.71 -11.62
N VAL A 203 -3.32 -25.80 -10.65
CA VAL A 203 -3.23 -26.10 -9.21
C VAL A 203 -4.34 -25.37 -8.47
N ASP A 204 -4.97 -26.07 -7.52
CA ASP A 204 -6.06 -25.55 -6.69
C ASP A 204 -5.57 -24.99 -5.36
N GLU A 205 -4.37 -25.36 -4.93
CA GLU A 205 -3.71 -24.83 -3.74
C GLU A 205 -2.19 -24.84 -3.92
N VAL A 206 -1.51 -23.99 -3.15
CA VAL A 206 -0.04 -23.97 -3.10
C VAL A 206 0.42 -23.44 -1.74
N THR A 207 1.49 -24.01 -1.21
CA THR A 207 2.17 -23.49 -0.01
C THR A 207 3.28 -22.54 -0.42
N VAL A 208 3.10 -21.24 -0.14
CA VAL A 208 4.05 -20.18 -0.52
C VAL A 208 4.54 -19.41 0.70
N GLY A 209 5.82 -19.04 0.68
CA GLY A 209 6.48 -18.21 1.68
C GLY A 209 7.51 -17.27 1.05
N LEU A 210 8.18 -16.47 1.89
CA LEU A 210 9.25 -15.56 1.46
C LEU A 210 10.48 -15.72 2.35
N LEU A 211 11.64 -15.80 1.70
CA LEU A 211 12.95 -15.90 2.34
C LEU A 211 13.79 -14.66 2.06
N ASP A 212 14.64 -14.29 3.01
CA ASP A 212 15.66 -13.26 2.85
C ASP A 212 16.95 -13.79 2.18
N GLU A 213 17.99 -12.95 2.15
CA GLU A 213 19.30 -13.28 1.58
C GLU A 213 20.08 -14.36 2.36
N ASN A 214 19.68 -14.66 3.60
CA ASN A 214 20.28 -15.67 4.46
C ASN A 214 19.42 -16.94 4.58
N ASP A 215 18.41 -17.08 3.70
CA ASP A 215 17.44 -18.16 3.70
C ASP A 215 16.56 -18.23 4.97
N GLN A 216 16.43 -17.11 5.70
CA GLN A 216 15.52 -16.99 6.83
C GLN A 216 14.10 -16.69 6.35
N GLU A 217 13.12 -17.40 6.92
CA GLU A 217 11.69 -17.14 6.69
C GLU A 217 11.30 -15.76 7.26
N VAL A 218 10.99 -14.81 6.36
CA VAL A 218 10.51 -13.45 6.70
C VAL A 218 9.00 -13.31 6.48
N TRP A 219 8.40 -14.24 5.73
CA TRP A 219 6.97 -14.44 5.66
C TRP A 219 6.72 -15.95 5.61
N GLU A 220 6.25 -16.49 6.74
CA GLU A 220 6.14 -17.94 6.97
C GLU A 220 5.33 -18.63 5.85
N PRO A 221 5.81 -19.78 5.32
CA PRO A 221 5.11 -20.54 4.30
C PRO A 221 3.71 -20.95 4.76
N ARG A 222 2.71 -20.61 3.95
CA ARG A 222 1.29 -20.89 4.25
C ARG A 222 0.56 -21.39 3.03
N LEU A 223 -0.45 -22.22 3.29
CA LEU A 223 -1.35 -22.74 2.26
C LEU A 223 -2.21 -21.59 1.73
N VAL A 224 -2.22 -21.39 0.41
CA VAL A 224 -3.13 -20.47 -0.27
C VAL A 224 -4.01 -21.22 -1.25
N LEU A 225 -5.31 -20.99 -1.17
CA LEU A 225 -6.29 -21.59 -2.06
C LEU A 225 -6.40 -20.74 -3.34
N LEU A 226 -6.29 -21.41 -4.48
CA LEU A 226 -6.28 -20.83 -5.81
C LEU A 226 -7.66 -20.95 -6.51
N ALA A 227 -8.68 -21.36 -5.77
CA ALA A 227 -10.04 -21.47 -6.27
C ALA A 227 -10.68 -20.10 -6.44
N GLY A 228 -11.10 -19.76 -7.66
CA GLY A 228 -12.07 -18.71 -7.87
C GLY A 228 -13.40 -19.16 -7.32
N TYR A 229 -14.03 -18.36 -6.45
CA TYR A 229 -15.44 -18.56 -6.11
C TYR A 229 -16.26 -18.55 -7.41
N THR A 230 -16.69 -19.72 -7.88
CA THR A 230 -17.81 -19.82 -8.82
C THR A 230 -19.09 -19.65 -8.01
N LEU A 231 -19.47 -18.41 -7.75
CA LEU A 231 -20.88 -18.11 -7.53
C LEU A 231 -21.48 -17.85 -8.91
N ASP A 232 -22.23 -18.83 -9.41
CA ASP A 232 -23.13 -18.67 -10.54
C ASP A 232 -23.96 -17.38 -10.39
N GLY A 233 -23.97 -16.53 -11.43
CA GLY A 233 -25.00 -15.49 -11.56
C GLY A 233 -24.60 -14.18 -12.26
N VAL A 234 -24.44 -14.22 -13.59
CA VAL A 234 -24.69 -13.13 -14.57
C VAL A 234 -23.92 -11.79 -14.43
N PRO A 235 -23.13 -11.37 -15.44
CA PRO A 235 -22.63 -10.00 -15.53
C PRO A 235 -23.67 -9.09 -16.22
N THR A 236 -24.27 -8.17 -15.48
CA THR A 236 -24.89 -6.99 -16.11
C THR A 236 -23.94 -5.79 -16.02
N HIS A 237 -23.53 -5.33 -17.20
CA HIS A 237 -22.89 -4.05 -17.47
C HIS A 237 -23.18 -2.97 -16.42
N ARG A 238 -22.14 -2.41 -15.79
CA ARG A 238 -22.18 -1.03 -15.30
C ARG A 238 -20.92 -0.26 -15.69
N LYS A 239 -21.19 0.97 -16.09
CA LYS A 239 -20.32 1.97 -16.71
C LYS A 239 -19.08 2.24 -15.86
N ALA A 240 -17.98 2.58 -16.55
CA ALA A 240 -16.80 3.15 -15.95
C ALA A 240 -17.18 4.43 -15.18
N HIS A 241 -17.09 4.37 -13.86
CA HIS A 241 -17.10 5.54 -13.00
C HIS A 241 -15.65 5.83 -12.58
N THR A 242 -15.23 7.07 -12.78
CA THR A 242 -13.99 7.62 -12.24
C THR A 242 -14.15 7.73 -10.73
N HIS A 243 -13.75 6.70 -9.98
CA HIS A 243 -13.97 6.67 -8.53
C HIS A 243 -12.99 7.60 -7.79
N SER A 244 -13.52 8.64 -7.15
CA SER A 244 -12.92 9.30 -5.99
C SER A 244 -13.12 8.40 -4.77
N HIS A 245 -12.11 8.29 -3.90
CA HIS A 245 -12.29 7.67 -2.59
C HIS A 245 -12.99 8.66 -1.67
N SER A 246 -14.10 8.25 -1.08
CA SER A 246 -14.87 9.02 -0.10
C SER A 246 -14.70 8.40 1.28
N LEU A 247 -14.31 9.22 2.25
CA LEU A 247 -14.35 8.84 3.66
C LEU A 247 -15.51 9.58 4.33
N THR A 248 -16.59 8.85 4.62
CA THR A 248 -17.62 9.30 5.56
C THR A 248 -17.22 8.93 6.99
N HIS A 249 -17.04 9.95 7.84
CA HIS A 249 -16.72 9.75 9.26
C HIS A 249 -17.94 9.18 10.01
N TYR A 250 -17.88 7.92 10.43
CA TYR A 250 -18.78 7.36 11.45
C TYR A 250 -18.00 7.22 12.74
N GLY A 251 -18.31 8.08 13.71
CA GLY A 251 -17.74 8.01 15.05
C GLY A 251 -18.17 6.73 15.75
N GLN A 252 -17.26 5.75 15.83
CA GLN A 252 -17.10 4.84 16.96
C GLN A 252 -15.80 4.05 16.74
N PHE A 253 -14.79 4.37 17.55
CA PHE A 253 -13.56 3.58 17.65
C PHE A 253 -13.92 2.16 18.11
N SER A 254 -13.95 1.22 17.17
CA SER A 254 -13.87 -0.20 17.50
C SER A 254 -12.42 -0.52 17.83
N ARG A 255 -12.17 -0.81 19.11
CA ARG A 255 -10.95 -1.52 19.54
C ARG A 255 -11.07 -2.94 19.01
N ASP A 256 -10.44 -3.20 17.87
CA ASP A 256 -9.91 -4.49 17.42
C ASP A 256 -9.80 -4.47 15.89
N ALA A 257 -8.59 -4.25 15.35
CA ALA A 257 -8.12 -4.74 14.06
C ALA A 257 -6.66 -4.31 13.84
N ASN A 258 -5.76 -5.28 13.81
CA ASN A 258 -4.33 -5.13 13.48
C ASN A 258 -4.09 -4.96 11.97
N GLN A 259 -4.91 -4.14 11.31
CA GLN A 259 -4.75 -3.74 9.91
C GLN A 259 -4.82 -2.22 9.82
N PRO A 260 -3.92 -1.54 9.10
CA PRO A 260 -4.02 -0.11 8.86
C PRO A 260 -5.17 0.13 7.87
N THR A 261 -6.40 0.14 8.37
CA THR A 261 -7.56 0.49 7.56
C THR A 261 -7.52 2.00 7.31
N MET A 262 -7.56 2.39 6.04
CA MET A 262 -7.54 3.75 5.46
C MET A 262 -8.59 4.75 6.01
N HIS A 263 -9.30 4.40 7.09
CA HIS A 263 -10.52 5.04 7.57
C HIS A 263 -10.34 6.41 8.23
N ALA A 264 -9.11 6.88 8.46
CA ALA A 264 -8.88 8.07 9.27
C ALA A 264 -7.94 9.09 8.62
N LEU A 265 -8.11 9.43 7.33
CA LEU A 265 -7.23 10.43 6.71
C LEU A 265 -7.41 11.85 7.29
N ALA A 266 -8.51 12.17 7.95
CA ALA A 266 -8.80 13.52 8.42
C ALA A 266 -9.74 13.55 9.64
N ASP A 267 -9.44 14.43 10.59
CA ASP A 267 -10.32 14.77 11.72
C ASP A 267 -10.75 16.26 11.64
N HIS A 268 -11.97 16.57 12.10
CA HIS A 268 -12.55 17.93 12.11
C HIS A 268 -12.51 18.52 13.53
N VAL A 269 -12.02 19.75 13.74
CA VAL A 269 -12.30 20.51 14.98
C VAL A 269 -12.32 22.05 14.78
N ASP A 270 -13.53 22.57 15.04
CA ASP A 270 -14.02 23.87 15.50
C ASP A 270 -13.95 25.16 14.65
N GLN A 271 -15.16 25.71 14.45
CA GLN A 271 -15.44 27.08 14.04
C GLN A 271 -14.94 28.07 15.10
N TYR A 272 -14.06 28.99 14.71
CA TYR A 272 -13.90 30.26 15.42
C TYR A 272 -15.17 31.08 15.21
N LEU A 273 -16.09 31.06 16.18
CA LEU A 273 -17.09 32.11 16.29
C LEU A 273 -16.41 33.34 16.90
N SER A 274 -16.26 34.35 16.05
CA SER A 274 -16.01 35.73 16.46
C SER A 274 -17.22 36.25 17.22
N GLY A 275 -16.98 36.73 18.43
CA GLY A 275 -17.89 37.53 19.26
C GLY A 275 -17.06 38.51 20.07
#